data_AF-A0A9E4YT94-F1
#
_entry.id   AF-A0A9E4YT94-F1
#
_cell.length_a   1.000
_cell.length_b   1.000
_cell.length_c   1.000
_cell.angle_alpha   90.00
_cell.angle_beta   90.00
_cell.angle_gamma   90.00
#
_symmetry.space_group_name_H-M   'P 1'
#
loop_
_entity.id
_entity.type
_entity.pdbx_description
1 polymer ?
#
loop_
_entity_poly.entity_id
_entity_poly.type
_entity_poly.pdbx_seq_one_letter_code
_entity_poly.pdbx_strand_id
1 'polypeptide(L)' 'LAEVAQSCGILQTSTVSDLEELEAVFQNALQTEGPWFIVAKIQEAEYLPVAPIEPELTLFRMRDSFSA' A
#
# COMPACT_ATOMS: atom_id res chain seq x y z
N LEU A 1 3.01 13.40 -2.58
CA LEU A 1 1.85 12.54 -2.94
C LEU A 1 0.58 13.36 -3.04
N ALA A 2 0.14 14.08 -2.01
CA ALA A 2 -1.05 14.93 -2.08
C ALA A 2 -0.99 16.00 -3.19
N GLU A 3 0.14 16.69 -3.37
CA GLU A 3 0.33 17.66 -4.47
C GLU A 3 0.20 17.03 -5.87
N VAL A 4 0.60 15.76 -6.02
CA VAL A 4 0.45 15.04 -7.29
C VAL A 4 -1.03 14.77 -7.56
N ALA A 5 -1.80 14.34 -6.55
CA ALA A 5 -3.23 14.13 -6.68
C ALA A 5 -3.98 15.42 -7.06
N GLN A 6 -3.60 16.57 -6.49
CA GLN A 6 -4.14 17.87 -6.89
C GLN A 6 -3.83 18.21 -8.35
N SER A 7 -2.62 17.93 -8.82
CA SER A 7 -2.26 18.12 -10.24
C SER A 7 -3.06 17.23 -11.20
N CYS A 8 -3.61 16.11 -10.71
CA CYS A 8 -4.47 15.20 -11.45
C CYS A 8 -5.98 15.54 -11.33
N GLY A 9 -6.33 16.69 -10.75
CA GLY A 9 -7.71 17.15 -10.62
C GLY A 9 -8.46 16.59 -9.41
N ILE A 10 -7.77 15.92 -8.48
CA ILE A 10 -8.35 15.48 -7.21
C ILE A 10 -8.14 16.57 -6.17
N LEU A 11 -9.18 17.37 -5.94
CA LEU A 11 -9.12 18.52 -5.03
C LEU A 11 -9.21 18.11 -3.55
N GLN A 12 -9.93 17.02 -3.27
CA GLN A 12 -10.12 16.51 -1.91
C GLN A 12 -8.94 15.62 -1.53
N THR A 13 -7.92 16.24 -0.92
CA THR A 13 -6.71 15.54 -0.47
C THR A 13 -6.48 15.73 1.01
N SER A 14 -6.14 14.67 1.73
CA SER A 14 -5.75 14.75 3.14
C SER A 14 -4.57 13.84 3.44
N THR A 15 -3.68 14.27 4.32
CA THR A 15 -2.60 13.44 4.86
C THR A 15 -2.88 13.24 6.34
N VAL A 16 -2.94 11.99 6.78
CA VAL A 16 -3.28 11.61 8.15
C VAL A 16 -2.10 10.89 8.81
N SER A 17 -2.00 11.08 10.12
CA SER A 17 -0.87 10.64 10.95
C SER A 17 -1.24 9.50 11.88
N ASP A 18 -2.53 9.37 12.21
CA ASP A 18 -3.06 8.40 13.15
C ASP A 18 -4.43 7.84 12.71
N LEU A 19 -4.93 6.89 13.49
CA LEU A 19 -6.18 6.17 13.22
C LEU A 19 -7.42 7.05 13.40
N GLU A 20 -7.41 7.98 14.35
CA GLU A 20 -8.56 8.86 14.61
C GLU A 20 -8.74 9.88 13.48
N GLU A 21 -7.64 10.49 13.03
CA GLU A 21 -7.60 11.35 11.86
C GLU A 21 -8.05 10.62 10.59
N LEU A 22 -7.58 9.38 10.41
CA LEU A 22 -7.99 8.54 9.28
C LEU A 22 -9.50 8.28 9.31
N GLU A 23 -10.04 7.85 10.45
CA GLU A 23 -11.47 7.56 10.59
C GLU A 23 -12.32 8.80 10.28
N ALA A 24 -11.96 9.95 10.85
CA ALA A 24 -12.70 11.20 10.63
C ALA A 24 -12.70 11.62 9.16
N VAL A 25 -11.54 11.60 8.50
CA VAL A 25 -11.41 11.94 7.07
C VAL A 25 -12.15 10.93 6.21
N PHE A 26 -12.10 9.65 6.56
CA PHE A 26 -12.76 8.59 5.81
C PHE A 26 -14.28 8.69 5.90
N GLN A 27 -14.83 8.97 7.08
CA GLN A 27 -16.26 9.21 7.25
C GLN A 27 -16.73 10.44 6.45
N ASN A 28 -15.93 11.52 6.45
CA ASN A 28 -16.21 12.70 5.65
C ASN A 28 -16.19 12.39 4.14
N ALA A 29 -15.22 11.60 3.69
CA ALA A 29 -15.09 11.17 2.30
C ALA A 29 -16.29 10.33 1.82
N LEU A 30 -16.89 9.52 2.69
CA LEU A 30 -18.08 8.74 2.36
C LEU A 30 -19.36 9.59 2.26
N GLN A 31 -19.41 10.73 2.93
CA GLN A 31 -20.58 11.62 2.94
C GLN A 31 -20.51 12.72 1.87
N THR A 32 -19.31 13.00 1.36
CA THR A 32 -19.08 14.11 0.44
C THR A 32 -18.81 13.58 -0.95
N GLU A 33 -19.58 14.03 -1.94
CA GLU A 33 -19.34 13.64 -3.34
C GLU A 33 -17.97 14.10 -3.83
N GLY A 34 -17.37 13.25 -4.67
CA GLY A 34 -16.12 13.54 -5.35
C GLY A 34 -15.02 12.51 -5.07
N PRO A 35 -13.96 12.52 -5.88
CA PRO A 35 -12.80 11.68 -5.66
C PRO A 35 -11.99 12.21 -4.46
N TRP A 36 -11.70 11.33 -3.51
CA TRP A 36 -10.84 11.61 -2.36
C TRP A 36 -9.49 10.92 -2.50
N PHE A 37 -8.41 11.63 -2.14
CA PHE A 37 -7.06 11.08 -2.04
C PHE A 37 -6.55 11.23 -0.61
N ILE A 38 -6.56 10.13 0.13
CA ILE A 38 -6.15 10.09 1.54
C ILE A 38 -4.79 9.40 1.63
N VAL A 39 -3.79 10.09 2.18
CA VAL A 39 -2.45 9.56 2.42
C VAL A 39 -2.32 9.17 3.89
N ALA A 40 -2.40 7.89 4.19
CA ALA A 40 -2.08 7.33 5.50
C ALA A 40 -0.67 6.75 5.47
N LYS A 41 0.26 7.36 6.22
CA LYS A 41 1.62 6.84 6.33
C LYS A 41 1.63 5.72 7.36
N ILE A 42 1.97 4.52 6.92
CA ILE A 42 2.28 3.41 7.83
C ILE A 42 3.74 3.48 8.24
N GLN A 43 4.06 3.00 9.44
CA GLN A 43 5.45 2.73 9.80
C GLN A 43 5.96 1.60 8.91
N GLU A 44 7.15 1.78 8.34
CA GLU A 44 7.84 0.69 7.63
C GLU A 44 8.19 -0.40 8.65
N ALA A 45 7.41 -1.48 8.64
CA ALA A 45 7.75 -2.70 9.34
C ALA A 45 8.73 -3.52 8.50
N GLU A 46 9.50 -4.40 9.16
CA GLU A 46 10.32 -5.38 8.44
C GLU A 46 9.46 -6.16 7.45
N TYR A 47 10.03 -6.44 6.28
CA TYR A 47 9.36 -7.17 5.21
C TYR A 47 8.85 -8.50 5.76
N LEU A 48 7.54 -8.72 5.73
CA LEU A 48 6.99 -10.02 6.08
C LEU A 48 7.61 -11.07 5.15
N PRO A 49 8.03 -12.24 5.66
CA PRO A 49 8.59 -13.29 4.83
C PRO A 49 7.53 -13.70 3.81
N VAL A 50 7.73 -13.26 2.56
CA VAL A 50 6.91 -13.70 1.44
C VAL A 50 7.23 -15.17 1.20
N ALA A 51 6.20 -15.95 0.85
CA ALA A 51 6.45 -17.30 0.37
C ALA A 51 7.45 -17.22 -0.79
N PRO A 52 8.47 -18.11 -0.85
CA PRO A 52 9.42 -18.11 -1.95
C PRO A 52 8.64 -18.13 -3.26
N ILE A 53 8.96 -17.18 -4.14
CA ILE A 53 8.27 -17.03 -5.41
C ILE A 53 8.46 -18.37 -6.11
N GLU A 54 7.40 -18.99 -6.64
CA GLU A 54 7.45 -20.34 -7.23
C GLU A 54 8.66 -20.60 -8.17
N PRO A 55 9.15 -19.60 -8.95
CA PRO A 55 10.37 -19.74 -9.74
C PRO A 55 11.62 -20.11 -8.93
N GLU A 56 11.79 -19.58 -7.72
CA GLU A 56 12.95 -19.81 -6.85
C GLU A 56 12.92 -21.22 -6.26
N LEU A 57 11.74 -21.66 -5.84
CA LEU A 57 11.54 -23.03 -5.34
C LEU A 57 11.74 -24.06 -6.45
N THR A 58 11.30 -23.74 -7.67
CA THR A 58 11.52 -24.58 -8.86
C THR A 58 13.00 -24.66 -9.22
N LEU A 59 13.72 -23.53 -9.21
CA LEU A 59 15.17 -23.49 -9.44
C LEU A 59 15.93 -24.26 -8.36
N PHE A 60 15.53 -24.15 -7.10
CA PHE A 60 16.12 -24.92 -6.02
C PHE A 60 15.96 -26.43 -6.25
N ARG A 61 14.73 -26.91 -6.50
CA ARG A 61 14.43 -28.32 -6.78
C ARG A 61 15.19 -28.85 -8.00
N MET A 62 15.27 -28.05 -9.06
CA MET A 62 16.06 -28.39 -10.25
C MET A 62 17.53 -28.59 -9.89
N ARG A 63 18.15 -27.65 -9.18
CA ARG A 63 19.58 -27.74 -8.80
C ARG A 63 19.85 -28.96 -7.92
N ASP A 64 18.97 -29.20 -6.95
CA ASP A 64 19.07 -30.33 -6.03
C ASP A 64 18.99 -31.69 -6.77
N SER A 65 18.22 -31.76 -7.85
CA SER A 65 18.11 -32.97 -8.69
C SER A 65 19.39 -33.35 -9.45
N PHE A 66 20.36 -32.43 -9.57
CA PHE A 66 21.68 -32.70 -10.19
C PHE A 66 22.77 -33.05 -9.17
N SER A 67 22.45 -33.02 -7.87
CA SER A 67 23.38 -33.38 -6.78
C SER A 67 23.23 -34.81 -6.25
N ALA A 68 22.38 -35.63 -6.89
CA ALA A 68 22.27 -37.07 -6.68
C ALA A 68 23.09 -37.85 -7.72
#